data_AF-A0A9J7BSN9-F1
#
_entry.id   AF-A0A9J7BSN9-F1
#
_cell.length_a   1.000
_cell.length_b   1.000
_cell.length_c   1.000
_cell.angle_alpha   90.00
_cell.angle_beta   90.00
_cell.angle_gamma   90.00
#
_symmetry.space_group_name_H-M   'P 1'
#
loop_
_entity.id
_entity.type
_entity.pdbx_description
1 polymer ?
#
loop_
_entity_poly.entity_id
_entity_poly.type
_entity_poly.pdbx_seq_one_letter_code
_entity_poly.pdbx_strand_id
1 'polypeptide(L)'
;MAINLAYNIAIARFLGPKGFGHATVVYTILTLLSALTLAFQIISAKVVAQQPTLEGKSAVYRFFHRGAWACGIIVALGLTIFERPVADYLNLPDVSLVALIAIGAAFYVPLGTRRGYIQGACGFRALAMNMILEQAVRLGGSLTLILMGMGVRGVIVANSAAIAVAYYAVRVKTQGNMRNPLERSYVIRETCQSAVFFAGQMLINNCGIVMVNHYFAAKEAGLYAAVAMVGRVIFSLSQAVVNSTFPLVAGGDEEERRDLRVIATSLMLVLGTGTAIALGLCIAPSSLWTHLFGAEFKASGHYSISYLLALYAFATVIYSLGAVIITFEMSYKIANTSYVQLAFSGVLIAAICFFHSNLREVVLVQLALMVVLFVFIAVPFLWNSLTGGADLAHGPSDRPFRLIRRVAEDEVIAEFLKSDFHCPEFRDYKSMKWLIENPHFEDVEENAKRKALLFIRHLALWKELPTDTEWYEVEVGHADLENIRIFPRAQWRKVARGSFSAVEVAEGMRTRKHLLEDSFVKKIHAMSECLSHDAADFAAVILIGVNENEPVTVLDGNHRLTAAILASPPRLRKLRFLCGLSPHMTECCWYNSNLVTLFRYGRNVLSHAVRNPESELARVLRDAS
;
A
#
# COMPACT_ATOMS: atom_id res chain seq x y z
N MET A 1 -14.15 -7.79 15.86
CA MET A 1 -13.71 -9.19 15.64
C MET A 1 -14.14 -10.12 16.76
N ALA A 2 -13.69 -9.94 18.01
CA ALA A 2 -14.04 -10.81 19.14
C ALA A 2 -15.55 -11.06 19.32
N ILE A 3 -16.38 -10.00 19.27
CA ILE A 3 -17.84 -10.13 19.38
C ILE A 3 -18.43 -10.98 18.25
N ASN A 4 -17.90 -10.88 17.02
CA ASN A 4 -18.38 -11.65 15.87
C ASN A 4 -17.99 -13.14 16.00
N LEU A 5 -16.78 -13.43 16.50
CA LEU A 5 -16.37 -14.81 16.81
C LEU A 5 -17.27 -15.41 17.90
N ALA A 6 -17.49 -14.68 18.99
CA ALA A 6 -18.39 -15.10 20.07
C ALA A 6 -19.83 -15.34 19.55
N TYR A 7 -20.32 -14.46 18.68
CA TYR A 7 -21.60 -14.60 18.00
C TYR A 7 -21.72 -15.90 17.20
N ASN A 8 -20.75 -16.19 16.33
CA ASN A 8 -20.83 -17.39 15.51
C ASN A 8 -20.69 -18.67 16.35
N ILE A 9 -19.82 -18.69 17.36
CA ILE A 9 -19.69 -19.83 18.28
C ILE A 9 -20.99 -20.05 19.04
N ALA A 10 -21.61 -18.99 19.58
CA ALA A 10 -22.82 -19.11 20.36
C ALA A 10 -23.99 -19.63 19.49
N ILE A 11 -24.17 -19.09 18.29
CA ILE A 11 -25.24 -19.57 17.39
C ILE A 11 -25.00 -21.01 16.95
N ALA A 12 -23.77 -21.38 16.63
CA ALA A 12 -23.43 -22.76 16.29
C ALA A 12 -23.85 -23.72 17.43
N ARG A 13 -23.57 -23.34 18.67
CA ARG A 13 -23.89 -24.15 19.86
C ARG A 13 -25.38 -24.26 20.14
N PHE A 14 -26.15 -23.18 19.97
CA PHE A 14 -27.59 -23.19 20.28
C PHE A 14 -28.47 -23.73 19.15
N LEU A 15 -28.07 -23.57 17.88
CA LEU A 15 -28.89 -24.00 16.72
C LEU A 15 -28.46 -25.35 16.12
N GLY A 16 -27.30 -25.88 16.54
CA GLY A 16 -26.68 -27.05 15.93
C GLY A 16 -26.24 -26.78 14.48
N PRO A 17 -25.64 -27.77 13.80
CA PRO A 17 -25.07 -27.60 12.46
C PRO A 17 -26.12 -27.22 11.41
N LYS A 18 -27.31 -27.83 11.43
CA LYS A 18 -28.38 -27.52 10.46
C LYS A 18 -28.87 -26.07 10.59
N GLY A 19 -29.24 -25.64 11.79
CA GLY A 19 -29.73 -24.29 12.02
C GLY A 19 -28.65 -23.22 11.82
N PHE A 20 -27.41 -23.51 12.22
CA PHE A 20 -26.26 -22.65 11.97
C PHE A 20 -25.95 -22.48 10.48
N GLY A 21 -26.05 -23.56 9.69
CA GLY A 21 -25.90 -23.51 8.22
C GLY A 21 -26.92 -22.57 7.59
N HIS A 22 -28.21 -22.75 7.90
CA HIS A 22 -29.28 -21.89 7.40
C HIS A 22 -29.12 -20.42 7.85
N ALA A 23 -28.77 -20.17 9.11
CA ALA A 23 -28.53 -18.81 9.59
C ALA A 23 -27.33 -18.15 8.88
N THR A 24 -26.26 -18.92 8.67
CA THR A 24 -25.03 -18.42 8.04
C THR A 24 -25.22 -18.14 6.55
N VAL A 25 -25.96 -18.97 5.81
CA VAL A 25 -26.19 -18.73 4.38
C VAL A 25 -27.08 -17.50 4.15
N VAL A 26 -28.13 -17.31 4.97
CA VAL A 26 -28.97 -16.11 4.89
C VAL A 26 -28.17 -14.87 5.27
N TYR A 27 -27.35 -14.93 6.32
CA TYR A 27 -26.44 -13.83 6.67
C TYR A 27 -25.40 -13.57 5.56
N THR A 28 -25.01 -14.59 4.82
CA THR A 28 -24.06 -14.47 3.70
C THR A 28 -24.63 -13.63 2.54
N ILE A 29 -25.95 -13.56 2.38
CA ILE A 29 -26.58 -12.61 1.43
C ILE A 29 -26.20 -11.17 1.81
N LEU A 30 -26.23 -10.81 3.09
CA LEU A 30 -25.78 -9.49 3.56
C LEU A 30 -24.27 -9.31 3.41
N THR A 31 -23.46 -10.35 3.65
CA THR A 31 -22.01 -10.22 3.46
C THR A 31 -21.65 -9.98 1.99
N LEU A 32 -22.34 -10.63 1.05
CA LEU A 32 -22.22 -10.33 -0.38
C LEU A 32 -22.64 -8.89 -0.69
N LEU A 33 -23.76 -8.44 -0.13
CA LEU A 33 -24.24 -7.06 -0.28
C LEU A 33 -23.28 -6.02 0.31
N SER A 34 -22.43 -6.41 1.27
CA SER A 34 -21.45 -5.50 1.87
C SER A 34 -20.46 -4.92 0.85
N ALA A 35 -20.30 -5.56 -0.33
CA ALA A 35 -19.52 -4.99 -1.42
C ALA A 35 -20.04 -3.60 -1.85
N LEU A 36 -21.36 -3.44 -1.99
CA LEU A 36 -21.98 -2.16 -2.30
C LEU A 36 -21.83 -1.19 -1.13
N THR A 37 -22.12 -1.66 0.08
CA THR A 37 -22.01 -0.84 1.31
C THR A 37 -20.61 -0.26 1.50
N LEU A 38 -19.56 -1.08 1.31
CA LEU A 38 -18.16 -0.68 1.45
C LEU A 38 -17.72 0.27 0.33
N ALA A 39 -18.19 0.05 -0.90
CA ALA A 39 -17.94 0.97 -2.02
C ALA A 39 -18.53 2.36 -1.75
N PHE A 40 -19.79 2.43 -1.30
CA PHE A 40 -20.42 3.68 -0.90
C PHE A 40 -19.71 4.33 0.31
N GLN A 41 -19.27 3.51 1.28
CA GLN A 41 -18.56 4.00 2.46
C GLN A 41 -17.21 4.64 2.10
N ILE A 42 -16.37 3.95 1.31
CA ILE A 42 -15.00 4.42 1.03
C ILE A 42 -15.00 5.67 0.14
N ILE A 43 -15.85 5.70 -0.89
CA ILE A 43 -15.96 6.87 -1.77
C ILE A 43 -16.60 8.04 -1.03
N SER A 44 -17.64 7.80 -0.23
CA SER A 44 -18.21 8.87 0.60
C SER A 44 -17.17 9.41 1.59
N ALA A 45 -16.32 8.56 2.18
CA ALA A 45 -15.26 9.02 3.07
C ALA A 45 -14.21 9.88 2.36
N LYS A 46 -13.70 9.40 1.22
CA LYS A 46 -12.72 10.09 0.39
C LYS A 46 -13.21 11.47 -0.03
N VAL A 47 -14.42 11.53 -0.58
CA VAL A 47 -14.98 12.77 -1.13
C VAL A 47 -15.40 13.75 -0.02
N VAL A 48 -15.92 13.27 1.11
CA VAL A 48 -16.21 14.13 2.28
C VAL A 48 -14.92 14.71 2.88
N ALA A 49 -13.84 13.92 2.94
CA ALA A 49 -12.54 14.40 3.43
C ALA A 49 -11.94 15.52 2.57
N GLN A 50 -12.21 15.51 1.25
CA GLN A 50 -11.75 16.52 0.31
C GLN A 50 -12.48 17.87 0.41
N GLN A 51 -13.61 17.94 1.13
CA GLN A 51 -14.37 19.19 1.25
C GLN A 51 -13.85 20.04 2.42
N PRO A 52 -13.48 21.32 2.19
CA PRO A 52 -12.94 22.19 3.24
C PRO A 52 -14.01 22.70 4.22
N THR A 53 -15.26 22.84 3.77
CA THR A 53 -16.36 23.40 4.58
C THR A 53 -17.34 22.33 5.06
N LEU A 54 -17.94 22.53 6.24
CA LEU A 54 -19.00 21.65 6.78
C LEU A 54 -20.23 21.57 5.86
N GLU A 55 -20.54 22.66 5.16
CA GLU A 55 -21.62 22.70 4.18
C GLU A 55 -21.32 21.84 2.95
N GLY A 56 -20.06 21.86 2.46
CA GLY A 56 -19.61 21.03 1.36
C GLY A 56 -19.70 19.55 1.70
N LYS A 57 -19.23 19.18 2.91
CA LYS A 57 -19.37 17.83 3.47
C LYS A 57 -20.83 17.37 3.51
N SER A 58 -21.74 18.26 3.94
CA SER A 58 -23.17 17.99 4.02
C SER A 58 -23.84 17.83 2.64
N ALA A 59 -23.46 18.65 1.67
CA ALA A 59 -24.00 18.58 0.30
C ALA A 59 -23.63 17.28 -0.41
N VAL A 60 -22.35 16.89 -0.31
CA VAL A 60 -21.83 15.62 -0.83
C VAL A 60 -22.51 14.44 -0.17
N TYR A 61 -22.61 14.44 1.17
CA TYR A 61 -23.31 13.38 1.91
C TYR A 61 -24.74 13.19 1.43
N ARG A 62 -25.53 14.27 1.26
CA ARG A 62 -26.92 14.17 0.78
C ARG A 62 -27.01 13.51 -0.59
N PHE A 63 -26.08 13.79 -1.50
CA PHE A 63 -26.03 13.17 -2.82
C PHE A 63 -25.81 11.66 -2.74
N PHE A 64 -24.76 11.23 -2.03
CA PHE A 64 -24.47 9.80 -1.85
C PHE A 64 -25.56 9.08 -1.07
N HIS A 65 -26.09 9.71 -0.02
CA HIS A 65 -27.12 9.11 0.82
C HIS A 65 -28.41 8.82 0.06
N ARG A 66 -28.84 9.72 -0.83
CA ARG A 66 -29.99 9.45 -1.72
C ARG A 66 -29.72 8.29 -2.68
N GLY A 67 -28.54 8.27 -3.30
CA GLY A 67 -28.13 7.18 -4.18
C GLY A 67 -28.08 5.82 -3.47
N ALA A 68 -27.55 5.81 -2.24
CA ALA A 68 -27.48 4.61 -1.41
C ALA A 68 -28.85 4.11 -0.95
N TRP A 69 -29.80 5.01 -0.64
CA TRP A 69 -31.18 4.63 -0.37
C TRP A 69 -31.87 4.04 -1.59
N ALA A 70 -31.73 4.66 -2.76
CA ALA A 70 -32.26 4.10 -4.00
C ALA A 70 -31.69 2.70 -4.26
N CYS A 71 -30.37 2.53 -4.13
CA CYS A 71 -29.71 1.23 -4.29
C CYS A 71 -30.17 0.20 -3.26
N GLY A 72 -30.22 0.56 -1.97
CA GLY A 72 -30.68 -0.32 -0.89
C GLY A 72 -32.13 -0.77 -1.06
N ILE A 73 -33.02 0.15 -1.45
CA ILE A 73 -34.43 -0.17 -1.75
C ILE A 73 -34.54 -1.09 -2.97
N ILE A 74 -33.79 -0.83 -4.05
CA ILE A 74 -33.78 -1.70 -5.23
C ILE A 74 -33.33 -3.11 -4.88
N VAL A 75 -32.27 -3.26 -4.08
CA VAL A 75 -31.79 -4.57 -3.63
C VAL A 75 -32.82 -5.25 -2.74
N ALA A 76 -33.42 -4.54 -1.78
CA ALA A 76 -34.44 -5.09 -0.91
C ALA A 76 -35.67 -5.55 -1.71
N LEU A 77 -36.15 -4.73 -2.64
CA LEU A 77 -37.25 -5.08 -3.55
C LEU A 77 -36.90 -6.30 -4.40
N GLY A 78 -35.68 -6.35 -4.96
CA GLY A 78 -35.19 -7.50 -5.69
C GLY A 78 -35.22 -8.78 -4.84
N LEU A 79 -34.70 -8.73 -3.61
CA LEU A 79 -34.73 -9.87 -2.69
C LEU A 79 -36.16 -10.29 -2.33
N THR A 80 -37.10 -9.36 -2.17
CA THR A 80 -38.52 -9.70 -1.90
C THR A 80 -39.23 -10.26 -3.13
N ILE A 81 -38.95 -9.75 -4.33
CA ILE A 81 -39.57 -10.24 -5.58
C ILE A 81 -39.05 -11.65 -5.91
N PHE A 82 -37.76 -11.88 -5.69
CA PHE A 82 -37.09 -13.16 -5.96
C PHE A 82 -36.95 -14.02 -4.69
N GLU A 83 -37.76 -13.79 -3.65
CA GLU A 83 -37.61 -14.49 -2.36
C GLU A 83 -37.74 -16.02 -2.48
N ARG A 84 -38.67 -16.49 -3.32
CA ARG A 84 -38.90 -17.92 -3.55
C ARG A 84 -37.75 -18.58 -4.32
N PRO A 85 -37.36 -18.10 -5.52
CA PRO A 85 -36.18 -18.62 -6.21
C PRO A 85 -34.92 -18.63 -5.34
N VAL A 86 -34.70 -17.59 -4.55
CA VAL A 86 -33.54 -17.50 -3.66
C VAL A 86 -33.65 -18.53 -2.53
N ALA A 87 -34.82 -18.69 -1.91
CA ALA A 87 -35.03 -19.68 -0.85
C ALA A 87 -34.89 -21.12 -1.36
N ASP A 88 -35.44 -21.41 -2.53
CA ASP A 88 -35.37 -22.72 -3.18
C ASP A 88 -33.92 -23.05 -3.58
N TYR A 89 -33.22 -22.10 -4.19
CA TYR A 89 -31.80 -22.27 -4.53
C TYR A 89 -30.93 -22.51 -3.28
N LEU A 90 -31.24 -21.83 -2.18
CA LEU A 90 -30.52 -21.99 -0.92
C LEU A 90 -31.09 -23.08 -0.01
N ASN A 91 -31.98 -23.97 -0.49
CA ASN A 91 -32.58 -25.04 0.31
C ASN A 91 -33.06 -24.56 1.70
N LEU A 92 -33.63 -23.35 1.77
CA LEU A 92 -34.03 -22.75 3.04
C LEU A 92 -35.34 -23.37 3.54
N PRO A 93 -35.47 -23.58 4.87
CA PRO A 93 -36.67 -24.19 5.44
C PRO A 93 -37.89 -23.26 5.38
N ASP A 94 -37.69 -21.95 5.25
CA ASP A 94 -38.74 -20.94 5.25
C ASP A 94 -38.34 -19.77 4.34
N VAL A 95 -39.21 -19.46 3.37
CA VAL A 95 -39.06 -18.33 2.43
C VAL A 95 -39.03 -16.99 3.18
N SER A 96 -39.72 -16.91 4.33
CA SER A 96 -39.79 -15.67 5.11
C SER A 96 -38.42 -15.19 5.61
N LEU A 97 -37.41 -16.08 5.69
CA LEU A 97 -36.05 -15.72 6.06
C LEU A 97 -35.42 -14.75 5.05
N VAL A 98 -35.74 -14.89 3.75
CA VAL A 98 -35.26 -14.00 2.69
C VAL A 98 -35.97 -12.64 2.78
N ALA A 99 -37.27 -12.63 3.01
CA ALA A 99 -38.03 -11.39 3.23
C ALA A 99 -37.50 -10.59 4.44
N LEU A 100 -37.22 -11.28 5.54
CA LEU A 100 -36.70 -10.66 6.78
C LEU A 100 -35.32 -10.06 6.58
N ILE A 101 -34.44 -10.72 5.82
CA ILE A 101 -33.10 -10.18 5.54
C ILE A 101 -33.15 -9.03 4.53
N ALA A 102 -34.13 -9.02 3.62
CA ALA A 102 -34.35 -7.93 2.67
C ALA A 102 -34.64 -6.59 3.38
N ILE A 103 -35.35 -6.61 4.51
CA ILE A 103 -35.54 -5.42 5.35
C ILE A 103 -34.19 -4.89 5.85
N GLY A 104 -33.32 -5.77 6.34
CA GLY A 104 -31.96 -5.40 6.76
C GLY A 104 -31.13 -4.84 5.61
N ALA A 105 -31.24 -5.45 4.42
CA ALA A 105 -30.55 -5.02 3.20
C ALA A 105 -30.90 -3.58 2.80
N ALA A 106 -32.16 -3.15 2.96
CA ALA A 106 -32.61 -1.79 2.66
C ALA A 106 -31.83 -0.73 3.42
N PHE A 107 -31.52 -0.97 4.69
CA PHE A 107 -30.76 -0.06 5.55
C PHE A 107 -29.24 -0.23 5.42
N TYR A 108 -28.77 -1.35 4.88
CA TYR A 108 -27.35 -1.70 4.90
C TYR A 108 -26.51 -0.81 3.97
N VAL A 109 -26.96 -0.57 2.74
CA VAL A 109 -26.24 0.31 1.79
C VAL A 109 -26.24 1.78 2.28
N PRO A 110 -27.37 2.36 2.73
CA PRO A 110 -27.39 3.68 3.36
C PRO A 110 -26.49 3.81 4.60
N LEU A 111 -26.38 2.77 5.43
CA LEU A 111 -25.48 2.75 6.57
C LEU A 111 -24.01 2.96 6.15
N GLY A 112 -23.61 2.42 4.99
CA GLY A 112 -22.28 2.67 4.42
C GLY A 112 -21.98 4.16 4.19
N THR A 113 -22.91 4.91 3.60
CA THR A 113 -22.73 6.36 3.39
C THR A 113 -22.64 7.16 4.69
N ARG A 114 -23.40 6.77 5.72
CA ARG A 114 -23.33 7.39 7.05
C ARG A 114 -21.97 7.15 7.71
N ARG A 115 -21.47 5.91 7.64
CA ARG A 115 -20.12 5.56 8.11
C ARG A 115 -19.05 6.30 7.33
N GLY A 116 -19.22 6.41 6.02
CA GLY A 116 -18.33 7.14 5.13
C GLY A 116 -18.24 8.62 5.50
N TYR A 117 -19.38 9.28 5.75
CA TYR A 117 -19.40 10.66 6.24
C TYR A 117 -18.62 10.84 7.55
N ILE A 118 -18.87 9.99 8.55
CA ILE A 118 -18.14 10.05 9.82
C ILE A 118 -16.64 9.84 9.60
N GLN A 119 -16.27 8.86 8.77
CA GLN A 119 -14.88 8.54 8.45
C GLN A 119 -14.17 9.72 7.75
N GLY A 120 -14.80 10.33 6.74
CA GLY A 120 -14.27 11.50 6.04
C GLY A 120 -14.26 12.78 6.88
N ALA A 121 -15.11 12.87 7.91
CA ALA A 121 -15.09 13.92 8.92
C ALA A 121 -14.11 13.65 10.09
N CYS A 122 -13.26 12.62 9.99
CA CYS A 122 -12.30 12.20 11.03
C CYS A 122 -12.96 11.77 12.36
N GLY A 123 -14.23 11.35 12.35
CA GLY A 123 -14.97 10.92 13.53
C GLY A 123 -14.74 9.46 13.93
N PHE A 124 -13.49 8.99 13.95
CA PHE A 124 -13.15 7.56 14.11
C PHE A 124 -13.74 6.92 15.38
N ARG A 125 -13.85 7.65 16.49
CA ARG A 125 -14.47 7.16 17.73
C ARG A 125 -15.97 6.84 17.53
N ALA A 126 -16.70 7.72 16.86
CA ALA A 126 -18.12 7.51 16.58
C ALA A 126 -18.33 6.33 15.62
N LEU A 127 -17.44 6.18 14.63
CA LEU A 127 -17.44 5.04 13.70
C LEU A 127 -17.22 3.71 14.45
N ALA A 128 -16.19 3.65 15.31
CA ALA A 128 -15.89 2.46 16.09
C ALA A 128 -17.04 2.07 17.03
N MET A 129 -17.62 3.04 17.75
CA MET A 129 -18.79 2.82 18.62
C MET A 129 -19.99 2.30 17.83
N ASN A 130 -20.23 2.83 16.63
CA ASN A 130 -21.31 2.34 15.77
C ASN A 130 -21.12 0.89 15.32
N MET A 131 -19.90 0.50 14.95
CA MET A 131 -19.58 -0.88 14.57
C MET A 131 -19.69 -1.84 15.75
N ILE A 132 -19.25 -1.43 16.94
CA ILE A 132 -19.40 -2.24 18.18
C ILE A 132 -20.88 -2.40 18.54
N LEU A 133 -21.66 -1.33 18.48
CA LEU A 133 -23.11 -1.37 18.76
C LEU A 133 -23.83 -2.35 17.83
N GLU A 134 -23.55 -2.32 16.52
CA GLU A 134 -24.14 -3.28 15.56
C GLU A 134 -23.87 -4.73 15.99
N GLN A 135 -22.61 -5.05 16.32
CA GLN A 135 -22.22 -6.42 16.69
C GLN A 135 -22.79 -6.84 18.05
N ALA A 136 -22.87 -5.91 19.01
CA ALA A 136 -23.45 -6.17 20.32
C ALA A 136 -24.96 -6.42 20.25
N VAL A 137 -25.69 -5.59 19.50
CA VAL A 137 -27.14 -5.78 19.26
C VAL A 137 -27.39 -7.08 18.51
N ARG A 138 -26.54 -7.41 17.52
CA ARG A 138 -26.63 -8.68 16.81
C ARG A 138 -26.44 -9.88 17.74
N LEU A 139 -25.41 -9.88 18.58
CA LEU A 139 -25.14 -10.95 19.55
C LEU A 139 -26.25 -11.08 20.58
N GLY A 140 -26.54 -10.00 21.30
CA GLY A 140 -27.56 -9.98 22.35
C GLY A 140 -28.94 -10.32 21.80
N GLY A 141 -29.36 -9.64 20.72
CA GLY A 141 -30.65 -9.87 20.10
C GLY A 141 -30.82 -11.30 19.56
N SER A 142 -29.78 -11.87 18.96
CA SER A 142 -29.86 -13.25 18.46
C SER A 142 -30.01 -14.24 19.61
N LEU A 143 -29.22 -14.09 20.68
CA LEU A 143 -29.33 -14.97 21.85
C LEU A 143 -30.68 -14.85 22.53
N THR A 144 -31.17 -13.62 22.75
CA THR A 144 -32.48 -13.40 23.37
C THR A 144 -33.61 -14.05 22.55
N LEU A 145 -33.64 -13.86 21.23
CA LEU A 145 -34.69 -14.44 20.39
C LEU A 145 -34.57 -15.97 20.23
N ILE A 146 -33.35 -16.52 20.25
CA ILE A 146 -33.14 -17.97 20.32
C ILE A 146 -33.73 -18.53 21.62
N LEU A 147 -33.43 -17.89 22.76
CA LEU A 147 -33.93 -18.32 24.08
C LEU A 147 -35.47 -18.18 24.19
N MET A 148 -36.08 -17.26 23.44
CA MET A 148 -37.53 -17.15 23.28
C MET A 148 -38.13 -18.22 22.34
N GLY A 149 -37.33 -19.15 21.81
CA GLY A 149 -37.79 -20.25 20.97
C GLY A 149 -37.92 -19.92 19.48
N MET A 150 -37.48 -18.75 19.02
CA MET A 150 -37.61 -18.35 17.60
C MET A 150 -36.56 -18.96 16.67
N GLY A 151 -35.57 -19.69 17.21
CA GLY A 151 -34.55 -20.42 16.45
C GLY A 151 -33.84 -19.58 15.37
N VAL A 152 -33.74 -20.12 14.16
CA VAL A 152 -33.08 -19.46 13.00
C VAL A 152 -33.75 -18.14 12.65
N ARG A 153 -35.10 -18.08 12.68
CA ARG A 153 -35.86 -16.86 12.36
C ARG A 153 -35.50 -15.73 13.32
N GLY A 154 -35.34 -16.04 14.61
CA GLY A 154 -34.87 -15.08 15.62
C GLY A 154 -33.51 -14.48 15.29
N VAL A 155 -32.55 -15.29 14.84
CA VAL A 155 -31.23 -14.82 14.41
C VAL A 155 -31.32 -13.86 13.22
N ILE A 156 -32.14 -14.17 12.22
CA ILE A 156 -32.29 -13.33 11.03
C ILE A 156 -32.95 -11.99 11.39
N VAL A 157 -34.00 -12.01 12.22
CA VAL A 157 -34.63 -10.80 12.76
C VAL A 157 -33.62 -9.93 13.52
N ALA A 158 -32.84 -10.53 14.42
CA ALA A 158 -31.82 -9.80 15.18
C ALA A 158 -30.74 -9.19 14.28
N ASN A 159 -30.33 -9.88 13.21
CA ASN A 159 -29.38 -9.34 12.23
C ASN A 159 -29.92 -8.12 11.50
N SER A 160 -31.16 -8.21 10.98
CA SER A 160 -31.82 -7.08 10.31
C SER A 160 -32.04 -5.90 11.26
N ALA A 161 -32.49 -6.18 12.49
CA ALA A 161 -32.68 -5.17 13.53
C ALA A 161 -31.35 -4.51 13.92
N ALA A 162 -30.26 -5.26 14.04
CA ALA A 162 -28.94 -4.70 14.35
C ALA A 162 -28.47 -3.68 13.32
N ILE A 163 -28.74 -3.93 12.02
CA ILE A 163 -28.42 -2.98 10.95
C ILE A 163 -29.29 -1.72 11.06
N ALA A 164 -30.59 -1.87 11.29
CA ALA A 164 -31.49 -0.73 11.47
C ALA A 164 -31.09 0.10 12.70
N VAL A 165 -30.80 -0.53 13.84
CA VAL A 165 -30.32 0.15 15.06
C VAL A 165 -29.00 0.87 14.78
N ALA A 166 -28.04 0.22 14.12
CA ALA A 166 -26.78 0.84 13.74
C ALA A 166 -26.99 2.05 12.80
N TYR A 167 -27.96 1.97 11.89
CA TYR A 167 -28.35 3.06 11.03
C TYR A 167 -28.86 4.26 11.84
N TYR A 168 -29.85 4.08 12.70
CA TYR A 168 -30.45 5.16 13.49
C TYR A 168 -29.53 5.72 14.58
N ALA A 169 -28.59 4.92 15.10
CA ALA A 169 -27.62 5.37 16.08
C ALA A 169 -26.64 6.43 15.52
N VAL A 170 -26.42 6.46 14.21
CA VAL A 170 -25.58 7.49 13.57
C VAL A 170 -26.37 8.79 13.38
N ARG A 171 -25.97 9.83 14.12
CA ARG A 171 -26.48 11.19 13.94
C ARG A 171 -25.55 12.00 13.02
N VAL A 172 -25.99 12.24 11.79
CA VAL A 172 -25.31 13.15 10.85
C VAL A 172 -25.93 14.54 10.98
N LYS A 173 -25.16 15.52 11.45
CA LYS A 173 -25.57 16.93 11.43
C LYS A 173 -25.30 17.50 10.05
N THR A 174 -26.35 17.71 9.25
CA THR A 174 -26.26 18.40 7.96
C THR A 174 -26.48 19.90 8.14
N GLN A 175 -25.58 20.73 7.59
CA GLN A 175 -25.71 22.19 7.58
C GLN A 175 -25.67 22.72 6.13
N GLY A 176 -26.39 23.82 5.90
CA GLY A 176 -26.38 24.56 4.64
C GLY A 176 -27.06 23.84 3.46
N ASN A 177 -27.56 24.64 2.51
CA ASN A 177 -28.13 24.15 1.25
C ASN A 177 -27.26 24.56 0.06
N MET A 178 -26.01 24.11 0.05
CA MET A 178 -25.14 24.26 -1.12
C MET A 178 -25.44 23.19 -2.17
N ARG A 179 -25.26 23.56 -3.45
CA ARG A 179 -25.35 22.67 -4.61
C ARG A 179 -24.12 21.74 -4.62
N ASN A 180 -24.30 20.50 -5.08
CA ASN A 180 -23.22 19.52 -5.10
C ASN A 180 -22.07 20.02 -6.00
N PRO A 181 -20.83 20.18 -5.47
CA PRO A 181 -19.71 20.69 -6.24
C PRO A 181 -19.08 19.64 -7.19
N LEU A 182 -19.55 18.39 -7.16
CA LEU A 182 -18.91 17.28 -7.86
C LEU A 182 -19.56 16.94 -9.20
N GLU A 183 -18.70 16.59 -10.16
CA GLU A 183 -19.14 15.98 -11.40
C GLU A 183 -19.67 14.56 -11.17
N ARG A 184 -20.89 14.32 -11.65
CA ARG A 184 -21.60 13.03 -11.50
C ARG A 184 -20.84 11.86 -12.15
N SER A 185 -20.18 12.11 -13.28
CA SER A 185 -19.45 11.10 -14.06
C SER A 185 -18.24 10.55 -13.28
N TYR A 186 -17.45 11.45 -12.68
CA TYR A 186 -16.30 11.09 -11.85
C TYR A 186 -16.71 10.20 -10.68
N VAL A 187 -17.77 10.60 -9.95
CA VAL A 187 -18.26 9.87 -8.78
C VAL A 187 -18.77 8.47 -9.15
N ILE A 188 -19.52 8.34 -10.23
CA ILE A 188 -20.05 7.03 -10.67
C ILE A 188 -18.90 6.10 -11.05
N ARG A 189 -17.89 6.60 -11.78
CA ARG A 189 -16.73 5.79 -12.20
C ARG A 189 -15.95 5.26 -10.99
N GLU A 190 -15.61 6.11 -10.03
CA GLU A 190 -14.90 5.72 -8.80
C GLU A 190 -15.71 4.76 -7.92
N THR A 191 -17.03 5.00 -7.81
CA THR A 191 -17.92 4.11 -7.05
C THR A 191 -18.02 2.73 -7.70
N CYS A 192 -18.13 2.68 -9.04
CA CYS A 192 -18.19 1.44 -9.80
C CYS A 192 -16.89 0.64 -9.66
N GLN A 193 -15.74 1.30 -9.80
CA GLN A 193 -14.44 0.65 -9.60
C GLN A 193 -14.28 0.08 -8.19
N SER A 194 -14.68 0.83 -7.17
CA SER A 194 -14.67 0.35 -5.77
C SER A 194 -15.63 -0.82 -5.56
N ALA A 195 -16.80 -0.78 -6.18
CA ALA A 195 -17.78 -1.86 -6.13
C ALA A 195 -17.24 -3.15 -6.78
N VAL A 196 -16.55 -3.05 -7.93
CA VAL A 196 -15.89 -4.20 -8.58
C VAL A 196 -14.86 -4.85 -7.67
N PHE A 197 -13.99 -4.05 -7.04
CA PHE A 197 -12.99 -4.54 -6.10
C PHE A 197 -13.64 -5.30 -4.93
N PHE A 198 -14.58 -4.67 -4.22
CA PHE A 198 -15.23 -5.32 -3.09
C PHE A 198 -16.12 -6.49 -3.52
N ALA A 199 -16.72 -6.47 -4.71
CA ALA A 199 -17.51 -7.59 -5.23
C ALA A 199 -16.63 -8.82 -5.45
N GLY A 200 -15.46 -8.66 -6.09
CA GLY A 200 -14.48 -9.75 -6.22
C GLY A 200 -14.08 -10.31 -4.85
N GLN A 201 -13.87 -9.44 -3.87
CA GLN A 201 -13.48 -9.83 -2.51
C GLN A 201 -14.59 -10.56 -1.75
N MET A 202 -15.83 -10.08 -1.85
CA MET A 202 -16.97 -10.71 -1.18
C MET A 202 -17.32 -12.04 -1.81
N LEU A 203 -17.27 -12.15 -3.15
CA LEU A 203 -17.52 -13.39 -3.87
C LEU A 203 -16.47 -14.44 -3.53
N ILE A 204 -15.17 -14.15 -3.62
CA ILE A 204 -14.11 -15.13 -3.28
C ILE A 204 -14.27 -15.67 -1.86
N ASN A 205 -14.53 -14.79 -0.88
CA ASN A 205 -14.59 -15.19 0.52
C ASN A 205 -15.90 -15.89 0.93
N ASN A 206 -16.98 -15.75 0.16
CA ASN A 206 -18.31 -16.18 0.60
C ASN A 206 -19.09 -17.06 -0.40
N CYS A 207 -18.71 -17.11 -1.68
CA CYS A 207 -19.44 -17.90 -2.69
C CYS A 207 -19.50 -19.39 -2.31
N GLY A 208 -18.42 -19.94 -1.74
CA GLY A 208 -18.40 -21.33 -1.30
C GLY A 208 -19.50 -21.67 -0.28
N ILE A 209 -19.88 -20.74 0.61
CA ILE A 209 -20.96 -20.97 1.58
C ILE A 209 -22.30 -21.09 0.87
N VAL A 210 -22.55 -20.23 -0.12
CA VAL A 210 -23.78 -20.26 -0.93
C VAL A 210 -23.87 -21.56 -1.72
N MET A 211 -22.78 -21.93 -2.39
CA MET A 211 -22.74 -23.12 -3.24
C MET A 211 -22.82 -24.42 -2.45
N VAL A 212 -22.08 -24.54 -1.35
CA VAL A 212 -22.13 -25.75 -0.52
C VAL A 212 -23.53 -25.95 0.05
N ASN A 213 -24.22 -24.86 0.42
CA ASN A 213 -25.58 -24.96 0.91
C ASN A 213 -26.61 -25.32 -0.18
N HIS A 214 -26.32 -25.04 -1.45
CA HIS A 214 -27.12 -25.49 -2.59
C HIS A 214 -26.92 -26.98 -2.90
N TYR A 215 -25.65 -27.45 -2.94
CA TYR A 215 -25.32 -28.80 -3.40
C TYR A 215 -25.31 -29.87 -2.30
N PHE A 216 -25.05 -29.52 -1.04
CA PHE A 216 -24.85 -30.48 0.05
C PHE A 216 -26.02 -30.50 1.03
N ALA A 217 -26.12 -31.59 1.80
CA ALA A 217 -27.10 -31.71 2.86
C ALA A 217 -26.90 -30.63 3.94
N ALA A 218 -27.99 -30.16 4.54
CA ALA A 218 -27.96 -29.02 5.47
C ALA A 218 -26.99 -29.18 6.67
N LYS A 219 -26.74 -30.42 7.12
CA LYS A 219 -25.74 -30.70 8.17
C LYS A 219 -24.31 -30.45 7.68
N GLU A 220 -23.98 -30.87 6.46
CA GLU A 220 -22.66 -30.69 5.83
C GLU A 220 -22.42 -29.22 5.48
N ALA A 221 -23.45 -28.52 5.01
CA ALA A 221 -23.42 -27.07 4.83
C ALA A 221 -23.14 -26.33 6.15
N GLY A 222 -23.71 -26.80 7.26
CA GLY A 222 -23.41 -26.32 8.61
C GLY A 222 -21.95 -26.54 9.03
N LEU A 223 -21.38 -27.71 8.74
CA LEU A 223 -19.97 -28.02 8.99
C LEU A 223 -19.06 -27.10 8.17
N TYR A 224 -19.36 -26.93 6.88
CA TYR A 224 -18.61 -26.02 6.02
C TYR A 224 -18.72 -24.57 6.47
N ALA A 225 -19.90 -24.11 6.92
CA ALA A 225 -20.09 -22.77 7.48
C ALA A 225 -19.19 -22.54 8.71
N ALA A 226 -19.01 -23.56 9.56
CA ALA A 226 -18.12 -23.49 10.72
C ALA A 226 -16.66 -23.40 10.28
N VAL A 227 -16.27 -24.16 9.24
CA VAL A 227 -14.93 -24.08 8.65
C VAL A 227 -14.65 -22.71 8.05
N ALA A 228 -15.59 -22.19 7.25
CA ALA A 228 -15.47 -20.89 6.61
C ALA A 228 -15.42 -19.73 7.61
N MET A 229 -16.05 -19.87 8.78
CA MET A 229 -15.94 -18.89 9.88
C MET A 229 -14.48 -18.67 10.31
N VAL A 230 -13.69 -19.73 10.41
CA VAL A 230 -12.28 -19.63 10.83
C VAL A 230 -11.45 -18.90 9.78
N GLY A 231 -11.70 -19.13 8.49
CA GLY A 231 -11.10 -18.32 7.44
C GLY A 231 -11.51 -16.85 7.54
N ARG A 232 -12.78 -16.52 7.83
CA ARG A 232 -13.20 -15.12 8.06
C ARG A 232 -12.42 -14.45 9.19
N VAL A 233 -12.07 -15.18 10.26
CA VAL A 233 -11.24 -14.70 11.37
C VAL A 233 -9.84 -14.35 10.87
N ILE A 234 -9.18 -15.26 10.15
CA ILE A 234 -7.84 -15.05 9.57
C ILE A 234 -7.86 -13.87 8.61
N PHE A 235 -8.82 -13.84 7.67
CA PHE A 235 -8.96 -12.77 6.71
C PHE A 235 -9.21 -11.41 7.39
N SER A 236 -10.03 -11.36 8.45
CA SER A 236 -10.28 -10.13 9.21
C SER A 236 -9.02 -9.59 9.88
N LEU A 237 -8.14 -10.47 10.39
CA LEU A 237 -6.85 -10.08 10.94
C LEU A 237 -5.96 -9.52 9.83
N SER A 238 -5.87 -10.19 8.68
CA SER A 238 -5.10 -9.70 7.53
C SER A 238 -5.59 -8.33 7.06
N GLN A 239 -6.92 -8.11 7.02
CA GLN A 239 -7.49 -6.81 6.67
C GLN A 239 -7.19 -5.71 7.69
N ALA A 240 -6.98 -6.04 8.97
CA ALA A 240 -6.53 -5.05 9.95
C ALA A 240 -5.11 -4.55 9.61
N VAL A 241 -4.22 -5.45 9.19
CA VAL A 241 -2.87 -5.11 8.71
C VAL A 241 -2.96 -4.22 7.48
N VAL A 242 -3.73 -4.64 6.47
CA VAL A 242 -3.94 -3.87 5.23
C VAL A 242 -4.46 -2.46 5.55
N ASN A 243 -5.47 -2.34 6.40
CA ASN A 243 -6.05 -1.04 6.77
C ASN A 243 -5.10 -0.14 7.57
N SER A 244 -4.15 -0.72 8.32
CA SER A 244 -3.12 0.06 9.03
C SER A 244 -2.00 0.51 8.10
N THR A 245 -1.64 -0.31 7.11
CA THR A 245 -0.56 -0.02 6.17
C THR A 245 -1.03 0.89 5.04
N PHE A 246 -2.28 0.76 4.60
CA PHE A 246 -2.82 1.50 3.46
C PHE A 246 -2.68 3.03 3.59
N PRO A 247 -2.97 3.69 4.73
CA PRO A 247 -2.74 5.12 4.86
C PRO A 247 -1.27 5.54 4.78
N LEU A 248 -0.33 4.70 5.24
CA LEU A 248 1.11 4.96 5.13
C LEU A 248 1.57 4.92 3.66
N VAL A 249 1.05 3.94 2.92
CA VAL A 249 1.29 3.71 1.49
C VAL A 249 0.65 4.79 0.60
N ALA A 250 -0.59 5.17 0.90
CA ALA A 250 -1.36 6.15 0.13
C ALA A 250 -1.04 7.61 0.50
N GLY A 251 -0.54 7.85 1.72
CA GLY A 251 -0.21 9.18 2.24
C GLY A 251 1.24 9.60 2.06
N GLY A 252 2.16 8.65 1.80
CA GLY A 252 3.57 8.95 1.56
C GLY A 252 3.83 9.62 0.21
N ASP A 253 4.96 10.34 0.09
CA ASP A 253 5.46 10.88 -1.18
C ASP A 253 5.80 9.75 -2.17
N GLU A 254 5.84 10.01 -3.49
CA GLU A 254 6.01 9.00 -4.56
C GLU A 254 7.21 8.04 -4.43
N GLU A 255 8.10 8.25 -3.47
CA GLU A 255 9.21 7.35 -3.14
C GLU A 255 9.01 6.50 -1.88
N GLU A 256 8.29 6.97 -0.86
CA GLU A 256 7.69 6.09 0.17
C GLU A 256 6.66 5.15 -0.47
N ARG A 257 6.04 5.61 -1.56
CA ARG A 257 5.15 4.87 -2.45
C ARG A 257 5.81 3.70 -3.20
N ARG A 258 7.14 3.62 -3.25
CA ARG A 258 7.88 2.47 -3.79
C ARG A 258 8.70 1.74 -2.73
N ASP A 259 8.55 2.10 -1.45
CA ASP A 259 9.26 1.43 -0.37
C ASP A 259 8.68 0.01 -0.19
N LEU A 260 9.29 -0.95 -0.90
CA LEU A 260 8.98 -2.36 -0.82
C LEU A 260 9.08 -2.89 0.62
N ARG A 261 9.75 -2.18 1.54
CA ARG A 261 9.76 -2.52 2.97
C ARG A 261 8.37 -2.45 3.58
N VAL A 262 7.55 -1.48 3.19
CA VAL A 262 6.19 -1.31 3.73
C VAL A 262 5.30 -2.48 3.29
N ILE A 263 5.43 -2.93 2.05
CA ILE A 263 4.73 -4.13 1.56
C ILE A 263 5.29 -5.39 2.19
N ALA A 264 6.61 -5.53 2.23
CA ALA A 264 7.28 -6.72 2.74
C ALA A 264 6.95 -6.94 4.22
N THR A 265 6.91 -5.87 5.01
CA THR A 265 6.49 -5.94 6.42
C THR A 265 5.03 -6.37 6.56
N SER A 266 4.11 -5.83 5.75
CA SER A 266 2.71 -6.29 5.74
C SER A 266 2.56 -7.74 5.29
N LEU A 267 3.26 -8.15 4.24
CA LEU A 267 3.25 -9.53 3.74
C LEU A 267 3.84 -10.48 4.79
N MET A 268 4.96 -10.13 5.43
CA MET A 268 5.55 -10.93 6.51
C MET A 268 4.63 -11.03 7.72
N LEU A 269 3.94 -9.94 8.08
CA LEU A 269 3.04 -9.95 9.23
C LEU A 269 1.78 -10.78 8.94
N VAL A 270 1.22 -10.70 7.73
CA VAL A 270 0.11 -11.55 7.29
C VAL A 270 0.54 -13.01 7.18
N LEU A 271 1.70 -13.30 6.60
CA LEU A 271 2.24 -14.66 6.49
C LEU A 271 2.51 -15.25 7.88
N GLY A 272 3.16 -14.50 8.77
CA GLY A 272 3.50 -14.94 10.12
C GLY A 272 2.27 -15.20 10.97
N THR A 273 1.36 -14.22 11.06
CA THR A 273 0.11 -14.37 11.84
C THR A 273 -0.80 -15.45 11.24
N GLY A 274 -0.94 -15.48 9.91
CA GLY A 274 -1.76 -16.46 9.21
C GLY A 274 -1.24 -17.89 9.37
N THR A 275 0.06 -18.10 9.20
CA THR A 275 0.69 -19.42 9.33
C THR A 275 0.68 -19.89 10.78
N ALA A 276 0.92 -19.01 11.75
CA ALA A 276 0.82 -19.36 13.17
C ALA A 276 -0.59 -19.85 13.54
N ILE A 277 -1.64 -19.18 13.05
CA ILE A 277 -3.02 -19.62 13.25
C ILE A 277 -3.27 -20.95 12.53
N ALA A 278 -2.90 -21.06 11.24
CA ALA A 278 -3.10 -22.29 10.47
C ALA A 278 -2.43 -23.51 11.13
N LEU A 279 -1.19 -23.38 11.59
CA LEU A 279 -0.47 -24.42 12.33
C LEU A 279 -1.13 -24.74 13.67
N GLY A 280 -1.58 -23.72 14.41
CA GLY A 280 -2.34 -23.91 15.64
C GLY A 280 -3.62 -24.72 15.43
N LEU A 281 -4.32 -24.50 14.30
CA LEU A 281 -5.51 -25.26 13.92
C LEU A 281 -5.18 -26.71 13.50
N CYS A 282 -4.02 -26.93 12.85
CA CYS A 282 -3.55 -28.28 12.50
C CYS A 282 -3.29 -29.14 13.75
N ILE A 283 -2.67 -28.54 14.78
CA ILE A 283 -2.26 -29.25 16.00
C ILE A 283 -3.43 -29.40 16.98
N ALA A 284 -4.45 -28.53 16.87
CA ALA A 284 -5.59 -28.54 17.77
C ALA A 284 -6.37 -29.88 17.71
N PRO A 285 -6.57 -30.54 18.87
CA PRO A 285 -7.30 -31.80 18.92
C PRO A 285 -8.76 -31.60 18.51
N SER A 286 -9.34 -32.61 17.85
CA SER A 286 -10.75 -32.57 17.41
C SER A 286 -11.74 -32.29 18.54
N SER A 287 -11.38 -32.65 19.79
CA SER A 287 -12.16 -32.38 21.00
C SER A 287 -12.39 -30.88 21.25
N LEU A 288 -11.43 -30.02 20.89
CA LEU A 288 -11.56 -28.57 21.03
C LEU A 288 -12.76 -28.05 20.22
N TRP A 289 -12.89 -28.51 18.98
CA TRP A 289 -13.95 -28.07 18.06
C TRP A 289 -15.33 -28.57 18.49
N THR A 290 -15.40 -29.80 19.00
CA THR A 290 -16.65 -30.32 19.57
C THR A 290 -17.06 -29.62 20.86
N HIS A 291 -16.10 -29.06 21.63
CA HIS A 291 -16.40 -28.25 22.80
C HIS A 291 -16.86 -26.83 22.42
N LEU A 292 -16.22 -26.23 21.41
CA LEU A 292 -16.54 -24.88 20.94
C LEU A 292 -17.88 -24.83 20.20
N PHE A 293 -18.07 -25.68 19.18
CA PHE A 293 -19.27 -25.66 18.34
C PHE A 293 -20.38 -26.59 18.83
N GLY A 294 -20.06 -27.61 19.61
CA GLY A 294 -21.00 -28.62 20.10
C GLY A 294 -20.70 -30.02 19.57
N ALA A 295 -21.20 -31.05 20.28
CA ALA A 295 -20.91 -32.45 19.98
C ALA A 295 -21.44 -32.91 18.60
N GLU A 296 -22.44 -32.22 18.07
CA GLU A 296 -23.06 -32.51 16.77
C GLU A 296 -22.19 -32.13 15.55
N PHE A 297 -21.12 -31.34 15.77
CA PHE A 297 -20.17 -30.92 14.75
C PHE A 297 -19.05 -31.96 14.49
N LYS A 298 -19.21 -33.21 14.93
CA LYS A 298 -18.30 -34.30 14.53
C LYS A 298 -18.50 -34.62 13.06
N ALA A 299 -17.42 -34.48 12.27
CA ALA A 299 -17.40 -34.95 10.89
C ALA A 299 -17.48 -36.49 10.87
N SER A 300 -18.46 -37.04 10.15
CA SER A 300 -18.69 -38.49 10.05
C SER A 300 -17.82 -39.17 8.96
N GLY A 301 -16.82 -38.47 8.41
CA GLY A 301 -15.95 -38.97 7.34
C GLY A 301 -14.55 -39.38 7.80
N HIS A 302 -13.76 -39.95 6.88
CA HIS A 302 -12.36 -40.35 7.08
C HIS A 302 -11.42 -39.19 7.49
N TYR A 303 -11.79 -37.94 7.20
CA TYR A 303 -10.99 -36.75 7.51
C TYR A 303 -11.61 -35.98 8.68
N SER A 304 -10.78 -35.59 9.64
CA SER A 304 -11.20 -34.81 10.80
C SER A 304 -11.60 -33.39 10.40
N ILE A 305 -12.50 -32.78 11.16
CA ILE A 305 -12.87 -31.36 10.97
C ILE A 305 -11.63 -30.44 11.04
N SER A 306 -10.63 -30.81 11.84
CA SER A 306 -9.35 -30.10 11.94
C SER A 306 -8.59 -30.05 10.62
N TYR A 307 -8.62 -31.11 9.81
CA TYR A 307 -7.95 -31.14 8.50
C TYR A 307 -8.62 -30.16 7.50
N LEU A 308 -9.95 -30.15 7.45
CA LEU A 308 -10.70 -29.19 6.63
C LEU A 308 -10.45 -27.75 7.08
N LEU A 309 -10.39 -27.53 8.39
CA LEU A 309 -10.09 -26.24 9.00
C LEU A 309 -8.70 -25.71 8.60
N ALA A 310 -7.69 -26.58 8.67
CA ALA A 310 -6.34 -26.28 8.26
C ALA A 310 -6.25 -25.93 6.78
N LEU A 311 -6.81 -26.75 5.89
CA LEU A 311 -6.82 -26.49 4.45
C LEU A 311 -7.48 -25.15 4.11
N TYR A 312 -8.63 -24.86 4.73
CA TYR A 312 -9.33 -23.59 4.52
C TYR A 312 -8.51 -22.40 5.06
N ALA A 313 -7.85 -22.58 6.20
CA ALA A 313 -6.95 -21.58 6.76
C ALA A 313 -5.79 -21.28 5.80
N PHE A 314 -5.12 -22.29 5.26
CA PHE A 314 -4.07 -22.11 4.25
C PHE A 314 -4.58 -21.37 3.01
N ALA A 315 -5.74 -21.77 2.47
CA ALA A 315 -6.34 -21.08 1.32
C ALA A 315 -6.60 -19.59 1.62
N THR A 316 -7.07 -19.30 2.83
CA THR A 316 -7.32 -17.93 3.29
C THR A 316 -6.04 -17.13 3.44
N VAL A 317 -4.97 -17.71 4.00
CA VAL A 317 -3.68 -17.03 4.15
C VAL A 317 -3.10 -16.65 2.78
N ILE A 318 -3.14 -17.57 1.82
CA ILE A 318 -2.66 -17.31 0.45
C ILE A 318 -3.49 -16.21 -0.21
N TYR A 319 -4.82 -16.26 -0.08
CA TYR A 319 -5.68 -15.19 -0.56
C TYR A 319 -5.37 -13.85 0.11
N SER A 320 -5.17 -13.82 1.43
CA SER A 320 -4.82 -12.61 2.16
C SER A 320 -3.51 -11.98 1.67
N LEU A 321 -2.50 -12.78 1.30
CA LEU A 321 -1.26 -12.27 0.68
C LEU A 321 -1.55 -11.62 -0.67
N GLY A 322 -2.37 -12.27 -1.50
CA GLY A 322 -2.83 -11.69 -2.76
C GLY A 322 -3.60 -10.38 -2.55
N ALA A 323 -4.51 -10.35 -1.57
CA ALA A 323 -5.31 -9.17 -1.24
C ALA A 323 -4.46 -7.98 -0.77
N VAL A 324 -3.34 -8.22 -0.06
CA VAL A 324 -2.37 -7.16 0.27
C VAL A 324 -1.77 -6.56 -1.00
N ILE A 325 -1.33 -7.39 -1.95
CA ILE A 325 -0.72 -6.92 -3.21
C ILE A 325 -1.76 -6.16 -4.05
N ILE A 326 -2.98 -6.68 -4.18
CA ILE A 326 -4.05 -6.00 -4.93
C ILE A 326 -4.38 -4.66 -4.30
N THR A 327 -4.49 -4.60 -2.97
CA THR A 327 -4.80 -3.34 -2.27
C THR A 327 -3.66 -2.33 -2.41
N PHE A 328 -2.42 -2.82 -2.41
CA PHE A 328 -1.24 -2.01 -2.70
C PHE A 328 -1.32 -1.47 -4.13
N GLU A 329 -1.44 -2.31 -5.16
CA GLU A 329 -1.53 -1.85 -6.55
C GLU A 329 -2.69 -0.87 -6.79
N MET A 330 -3.85 -1.12 -6.17
CA MET A 330 -5.01 -0.23 -6.21
C MET A 330 -4.72 1.15 -5.64
N SER A 331 -3.77 1.28 -4.72
CA SER A 331 -3.33 2.58 -4.22
C SER A 331 -2.41 3.33 -5.20
N TYR A 332 -1.77 2.64 -6.17
CA TYR A 332 -0.79 3.23 -7.10
C TYR A 332 -1.27 3.43 -8.54
N LYS A 333 -2.10 2.52 -9.08
CA LYS A 333 -2.51 2.53 -10.49
C LYS A 333 -4.02 2.35 -10.64
N ILE A 334 -4.54 2.82 -11.77
CA ILE A 334 -5.91 2.53 -12.21
C ILE A 334 -6.02 1.03 -12.51
N ALA A 335 -6.51 0.29 -11.51
CA ALA A 335 -7.63 -0.65 -11.54
C ALA A 335 -7.55 -2.03 -12.21
N ASN A 336 -6.50 -2.42 -12.96
CA ASN A 336 -6.60 -3.69 -13.71
C ASN A 336 -6.62 -4.96 -12.81
N THR A 337 -5.95 -4.97 -11.65
CA THR A 337 -5.92 -6.16 -10.78
C THR A 337 -7.23 -6.43 -10.02
N SER A 338 -8.08 -5.42 -9.84
CA SER A 338 -9.43 -5.63 -9.28
C SER A 338 -10.33 -6.44 -10.23
N TYR A 339 -10.19 -6.24 -11.55
CA TYR A 339 -10.93 -7.02 -12.54
C TYR A 339 -10.44 -8.46 -12.60
N VAL A 340 -9.12 -8.69 -12.43
CA VAL A 340 -8.56 -10.04 -12.32
C VAL A 340 -9.17 -10.77 -11.13
N GLN A 341 -9.25 -10.12 -9.97
CA GLN A 341 -9.88 -10.70 -8.79
C GLN A 341 -11.36 -11.06 -9.01
N LEU A 342 -12.12 -10.18 -9.68
CA LEU A 342 -13.52 -10.46 -10.03
C LEU A 342 -13.64 -11.61 -11.04
N ALA A 343 -12.75 -11.69 -12.04
CA ALA A 343 -12.75 -12.79 -12.99
C ALA A 343 -12.47 -14.13 -12.29
N PHE A 344 -11.48 -14.17 -11.39
CA PHE A 344 -11.17 -15.37 -10.60
C PHE A 344 -12.31 -15.77 -9.66
N SER A 345 -13.12 -14.83 -9.17
CA SER A 345 -14.31 -15.18 -8.40
C SER A 345 -15.36 -15.90 -9.25
N GLY A 346 -15.53 -15.49 -10.52
CA GLY A 346 -16.35 -16.20 -11.49
C GLY A 346 -15.82 -17.59 -11.83
N VAL A 347 -14.50 -17.71 -12.03
CA VAL A 347 -13.84 -19.02 -12.24
C VAL A 347 -14.01 -19.93 -11.03
N LEU A 348 -13.93 -19.40 -9.81
CA LEU A 348 -14.18 -20.16 -8.58
C LEU A 348 -15.60 -20.71 -8.53
N ILE A 349 -16.60 -19.89 -8.86
CA ILE A 349 -17.99 -20.34 -8.94
C ILE A 349 -18.12 -21.44 -10.01
N ALA A 350 -17.60 -21.22 -11.21
CA ALA A 350 -17.66 -22.22 -12.28
C ALA A 350 -16.95 -23.53 -11.88
N ALA A 351 -15.77 -23.46 -11.28
CA ALA A 351 -15.00 -24.62 -10.85
C ALA A 351 -15.77 -25.43 -9.79
N ILE A 352 -16.37 -24.79 -8.79
CA ILE A 352 -17.18 -25.51 -7.79
C ILE A 352 -18.42 -26.14 -8.45
N CYS A 353 -19.03 -25.52 -9.47
CA CYS A 353 -20.14 -26.14 -10.20
C CYS A 353 -19.75 -27.49 -10.86
N PHE A 354 -18.49 -27.65 -11.27
CA PHE A 354 -17.99 -28.91 -11.85
C PHE A 354 -17.35 -29.86 -10.83
N PHE A 355 -16.77 -29.34 -9.74
CA PHE A 355 -15.97 -30.08 -8.76
C PHE A 355 -16.53 -29.91 -7.33
N HIS A 356 -17.56 -30.68 -6.97
CA HIS A 356 -18.22 -30.62 -5.66
C HIS A 356 -18.68 -31.97 -5.11
N SER A 357 -17.94 -33.06 -5.37
CA SER A 357 -18.33 -34.41 -4.93
C SER A 357 -18.27 -34.57 -3.40
N ASN A 358 -17.40 -33.81 -2.73
CA ASN A 358 -17.28 -33.78 -1.26
C ASN A 358 -16.75 -32.42 -0.77
N LEU A 359 -16.90 -32.13 0.54
CA LEU A 359 -16.44 -30.86 1.13
C LEU A 359 -14.94 -30.61 0.94
N ARG A 360 -14.11 -31.66 0.96
CA ARG A 360 -12.66 -31.53 0.77
C ARG A 360 -12.35 -31.05 -0.65
N GLU A 361 -13.03 -31.59 -1.65
CA GLU A 361 -12.87 -31.18 -3.05
C GLU A 361 -13.17 -29.69 -3.22
N VAL A 362 -14.27 -29.19 -2.64
CA VAL A 362 -14.61 -27.75 -2.68
C VAL A 362 -13.50 -26.89 -2.06
N VAL A 363 -12.97 -27.28 -0.90
CA VAL A 363 -11.88 -26.53 -0.24
C VAL A 363 -10.57 -26.62 -1.04
N LEU A 364 -10.28 -27.75 -1.69
CA LEU A 364 -9.09 -27.91 -2.54
C LEU A 364 -9.18 -27.07 -3.82
N VAL A 365 -10.36 -27.01 -4.45
CA VAL A 365 -10.61 -26.12 -5.60
C VAL A 365 -10.38 -24.66 -5.21
N GLN A 366 -10.91 -24.26 -4.05
CA GLN A 366 -10.67 -22.92 -3.51
C GLN A 366 -9.17 -22.67 -3.26
N LEU A 367 -8.47 -23.59 -2.60
CA LEU A 367 -7.03 -23.49 -2.35
C LEU A 367 -6.24 -23.33 -3.65
N ALA A 368 -6.48 -24.21 -4.63
CA ALA A 368 -5.80 -24.18 -5.92
C ALA A 368 -6.01 -22.85 -6.64
N LEU A 369 -7.24 -22.34 -6.66
CA LEU A 369 -7.54 -21.05 -7.29
C LEU A 369 -6.93 -19.86 -6.54
N MET A 370 -6.87 -19.91 -5.20
CA MET A 370 -6.17 -18.86 -4.44
C MET A 370 -4.67 -18.86 -4.71
N VAL A 371 -4.05 -20.03 -4.89
CA VAL A 371 -2.64 -20.15 -5.31
C VAL A 371 -2.44 -19.58 -6.70
N VAL A 372 -3.27 -19.97 -7.67
CA VAL A 372 -3.15 -19.46 -9.05
C VAL A 372 -3.36 -17.95 -9.11
N LEU A 373 -4.38 -17.43 -8.41
CA LEU A 373 -4.62 -15.98 -8.30
C LEU A 373 -3.40 -15.26 -7.69
N PHE A 374 -2.85 -15.80 -6.60
CA PHE A 374 -1.67 -15.23 -5.95
C PHE A 374 -0.47 -15.19 -6.89
N VAL A 375 -0.16 -16.28 -7.60
CA VAL A 375 0.94 -16.33 -8.57
C VAL A 375 0.70 -15.33 -9.70
N PHE A 376 -0.52 -15.28 -10.25
CA PHE A 376 -0.87 -14.39 -11.36
C PHE A 376 -0.73 -12.90 -11.01
N ILE A 377 -0.91 -12.54 -9.73
CA ILE A 377 -0.74 -11.16 -9.25
C ILE A 377 0.71 -10.91 -8.79
N ALA A 378 1.31 -11.84 -8.06
CA ALA A 378 2.64 -11.68 -7.49
C ALA A 378 3.74 -11.63 -8.55
N VAL A 379 3.64 -12.44 -9.62
CA VAL A 379 4.68 -12.51 -10.66
C VAL A 379 4.81 -11.19 -11.43
N PRO A 380 3.74 -10.59 -12.00
CA PRO A 380 3.84 -9.28 -12.66
C PRO A 380 4.25 -8.17 -11.69
N PHE A 381 3.79 -8.24 -10.44
CA PHE A 381 4.15 -7.29 -9.40
C PHE A 381 5.65 -7.32 -9.10
N LEU A 382 6.22 -8.52 -8.89
CA LEU A 382 7.64 -8.74 -8.68
C LEU A 382 8.45 -8.36 -9.93
N TRP A 383 7.99 -8.75 -11.12
CA TRP A 383 8.66 -8.42 -12.38
C TRP A 383 8.77 -6.91 -12.58
N ASN A 384 7.65 -6.18 -12.49
CA ASN A 384 7.64 -4.71 -12.62
C ASN A 384 8.49 -4.03 -11.55
N SER A 385 8.54 -4.60 -10.34
CA SER A 385 9.40 -4.09 -9.26
C SER A 385 10.89 -4.34 -9.52
N LEU A 386 11.23 -5.41 -10.25
CA LEU A 386 12.61 -5.77 -10.60
C LEU A 386 13.09 -5.08 -11.90
N THR A 387 12.22 -4.93 -12.91
CA THR A 387 12.55 -4.35 -14.22
C THR A 387 12.33 -2.85 -14.32
N GLY A 388 11.51 -2.25 -13.45
CA GLY A 388 11.26 -0.80 -13.43
C GLY A 388 12.50 0.07 -13.15
N GLY A 389 13.65 -0.54 -12.81
CA GLY A 389 14.96 0.13 -12.76
C GLY A 389 15.69 0.20 -14.11
N ALA A 390 15.24 -0.52 -15.15
CA ALA A 390 15.96 -0.66 -16.43
C ALA A 390 15.38 0.19 -17.58
N ASP A 391 14.11 0.60 -17.53
CA ASP A 391 13.37 1.14 -18.70
C ASP A 391 13.51 2.66 -18.96
N LEU A 392 14.66 3.28 -18.63
CA LEU A 392 14.95 4.68 -19.01
C LEU A 392 16.18 4.82 -19.91
N ALA A 393 16.58 3.76 -20.62
CA ALA A 393 17.56 3.83 -21.69
C ALA A 393 16.86 4.11 -23.03
N HIS A 394 16.62 5.37 -23.36
CA HIS A 394 16.35 5.78 -24.74
C HIS A 394 17.66 6.19 -25.41
N GLY A 395 18.00 5.51 -26.51
CA GLY A 395 18.68 5.98 -27.74
C GLY A 395 20.08 6.62 -27.65
N PRO A 396 21.00 6.31 -28.60
CA PRO A 396 22.35 6.87 -28.61
C PRO A 396 22.31 8.33 -29.08
N SER A 397 22.51 9.27 -28.16
CA SER A 397 23.11 10.56 -28.48
C SER A 397 24.60 10.50 -28.16
N ASP A 398 25.40 11.23 -28.95
CA ASP A 398 26.85 11.32 -28.82
C ASP A 398 27.30 11.53 -27.36
N ARG A 399 28.49 11.00 -27.04
CA ARG A 399 29.16 11.02 -25.72
C ARG A 399 28.61 12.11 -24.77
N PRO A 400 28.00 11.76 -23.62
CA PRO A 400 27.44 12.70 -22.63
C PRO A 400 28.37 13.79 -22.12
N PHE A 401 29.68 13.75 -22.37
CA PHE A 401 30.64 14.79 -22.02
C PHE A 401 31.98 14.50 -22.69
N ARG A 402 32.87 15.49 -22.71
CA ARG A 402 34.26 15.33 -23.16
C ARG A 402 35.21 15.27 -21.97
N LEU A 403 36.06 14.24 -21.89
CA LEU A 403 37.12 14.16 -20.89
C LEU A 403 38.20 15.22 -21.15
N ILE A 404 38.57 15.99 -20.13
CA ILE A 404 39.66 16.98 -20.18
C ILE A 404 40.94 16.39 -19.61
N ARG A 405 40.92 15.95 -18.35
CA ARG A 405 42.08 15.38 -17.65
C ARG A 405 41.66 14.44 -16.52
N ARG A 406 42.57 13.54 -16.12
CA ARG A 406 42.41 12.72 -14.92
C ARG A 406 42.63 13.57 -13.67
N VAL A 407 41.86 13.30 -12.62
CA VAL A 407 41.86 14.01 -11.33
C VAL A 407 42.02 13.01 -10.18
N ALA A 408 42.70 13.41 -9.11
CA ALA A 408 42.84 12.57 -7.91
C ALA A 408 41.54 12.54 -7.09
N GLU A 409 41.24 11.41 -6.42
CA GLU A 409 40.06 11.30 -5.53
C GLU A 409 40.05 12.43 -4.48
N ASP A 410 41.22 12.80 -3.95
CA ASP A 410 41.38 13.83 -2.93
C ASP A 410 40.98 15.25 -3.40
N GLU A 411 41.13 15.53 -4.70
CA GLU A 411 40.66 16.78 -5.30
C GLU A 411 39.12 16.81 -5.40
N VAL A 412 38.50 15.67 -5.73
CA VAL A 412 37.04 15.52 -5.76
C VAL A 412 36.46 15.68 -4.35
N ILE A 413 37.11 15.09 -3.34
CA ILE A 413 36.74 15.23 -1.92
C ILE A 413 36.79 16.70 -1.50
N ALA A 414 37.84 17.44 -1.89
CA ALA A 414 37.97 18.86 -1.57
C ALA A 414 36.82 19.68 -2.20
N GLU A 415 36.48 19.44 -3.47
CA GLU A 415 35.35 20.09 -4.14
C GLU A 415 33.99 19.74 -3.51
N PHE A 416 33.80 18.48 -3.10
CA PHE A 416 32.60 18.07 -2.38
C PHE A 416 32.46 18.85 -1.07
N LEU A 417 33.53 18.92 -0.27
CA LEU A 417 33.57 19.62 1.00
C LEU A 417 33.38 21.13 0.86
N LYS A 418 33.90 21.77 -0.20
CA LYS A 418 33.65 23.21 -0.48
C LYS A 418 32.16 23.53 -0.49
N SER A 419 31.34 22.62 -1.00
CA SER A 419 29.89 22.83 -1.08
C SER A 419 29.16 22.60 0.25
N ASP A 420 29.75 21.81 1.14
CA ASP A 420 29.06 21.17 2.25
C ASP A 420 29.51 21.67 3.63
N PHE A 421 30.69 22.32 3.71
CA PHE A 421 31.30 22.78 4.95
C PHE A 421 30.50 23.86 5.70
N HIS A 422 29.49 24.43 5.06
CA HIS A 422 28.55 25.36 5.69
C HIS A 422 27.48 24.67 6.54
N CYS A 423 27.38 23.34 6.50
CA CYS A 423 26.39 22.57 7.25
C CYS A 423 26.65 22.56 8.77
N PRO A 424 25.60 22.49 9.62
CA PRO A 424 25.72 22.56 11.08
C PRO A 424 26.68 21.53 11.71
N GLU A 425 26.84 20.37 11.09
CA GLU A 425 27.67 19.25 11.53
C GLU A 425 29.17 19.60 11.53
N PHE A 426 29.58 20.61 10.76
CA PHE A 426 30.96 21.08 10.69
C PHE A 426 31.25 22.26 11.64
N ARG A 427 30.30 22.64 12.51
CA ARG A 427 30.42 23.81 13.39
C ARG A 427 31.68 23.77 14.26
N ASP A 428 32.01 22.61 14.79
CA ASP A 428 33.16 22.41 15.70
C ASP A 428 34.49 22.31 14.94
N TYR A 429 34.45 22.17 13.62
CA TYR A 429 35.62 22.00 12.75
C TYR A 429 35.94 23.25 11.92
N LYS A 430 35.28 24.39 12.17
CA LYS A 430 35.48 25.64 11.41
C LYS A 430 36.93 26.14 11.36
N SER A 431 37.75 25.81 12.37
CA SER A 431 39.19 26.12 12.37
C SER A 431 39.95 25.41 11.25
N MET A 432 39.40 24.34 10.67
CA MET A 432 39.99 23.54 9.60
C MET A 432 39.53 23.98 8.20
N LYS A 433 38.84 25.13 8.07
CA LYS A 433 38.38 25.66 6.77
C LYS A 433 39.50 25.81 5.74
N TRP A 434 40.72 26.10 6.21
CA TRP A 434 41.90 26.27 5.38
C TRP A 434 42.25 25.02 4.55
N LEU A 435 41.95 23.80 5.06
CA LEU A 435 42.14 22.53 4.35
C LEU A 435 41.30 22.43 3.07
N ILE A 436 40.21 23.21 2.98
CA ILE A 436 39.24 23.17 1.90
C ILE A 436 39.43 24.36 0.95
N GLU A 437 39.76 25.54 1.48
CA GLU A 437 39.97 26.75 0.69
C GLU A 437 41.31 26.73 -0.08
N ASN A 438 42.37 26.17 0.51
CA ASN A 438 43.70 26.07 -0.11
C ASN A 438 44.27 24.65 0.04
N PRO A 439 43.72 23.66 -0.67
CA PRO A 439 44.11 22.26 -0.47
C PRO A 439 45.52 21.96 -1.01
N HIS A 440 46.38 21.35 -0.19
CA HIS A 440 47.65 20.78 -0.64
C HIS A 440 47.48 19.30 -0.98
N PHE A 441 47.34 18.96 -2.27
CA PHE A 441 47.02 17.58 -2.68
C PHE A 441 48.20 16.60 -2.57
N GLU A 442 49.43 17.09 -2.46
CA GLU A 442 50.62 16.25 -2.25
C GLU A 442 50.82 15.86 -0.78
N ASP A 443 50.13 16.52 0.15
CA ASP A 443 50.21 16.24 1.58
C ASP A 443 49.21 15.13 1.96
N VAL A 444 49.76 13.95 2.26
CA VAL A 444 49.00 12.75 2.63
C VAL A 444 48.19 12.96 3.91
N GLU A 445 48.68 13.76 4.85
CA GLU A 445 48.04 14.01 6.12
C GLU A 445 46.85 14.98 5.97
N GLU A 446 47.02 16.04 5.17
CA GLU A 446 45.91 16.93 4.82
C GLU A 446 44.81 16.20 4.05
N ASN A 447 45.20 15.34 3.10
CA ASN A 447 44.27 14.48 2.36
C ASN A 447 43.48 13.56 3.31
N ALA A 448 44.16 12.93 4.28
CA ALA A 448 43.53 12.07 5.28
C ALA A 448 42.53 12.85 6.17
N LYS A 449 42.89 14.07 6.60
CA LYS A 449 42.00 14.95 7.37
C LYS A 449 40.76 15.33 6.56
N ARG A 450 40.91 15.70 5.28
CA ARG A 450 39.77 15.98 4.38
C ARG A 450 38.86 14.77 4.19
N LYS A 451 39.43 13.59 3.95
CA LYS A 451 38.66 12.34 3.81
C LYS A 451 37.87 12.00 5.08
N ALA A 452 38.49 12.17 6.25
CA ALA A 452 37.83 11.96 7.53
C ALA A 452 36.70 12.98 7.77
N LEU A 453 36.89 14.27 7.43
CA LEU A 453 35.84 15.29 7.48
C LEU A 453 34.64 14.92 6.59
N LEU A 454 34.89 14.45 5.36
CA LEU A 454 33.82 14.01 4.47
C LEU A 454 33.01 12.85 5.09
N PHE A 455 33.69 11.92 5.74
CA PHE A 455 33.07 10.73 6.33
C PHE A 455 32.19 11.01 7.54
N ILE A 456 32.32 12.16 8.22
CA ILE A 456 31.38 12.57 9.28
C ILE A 456 29.94 12.51 8.80
N ARG A 457 29.68 12.98 7.57
CA ARG A 457 28.33 13.05 7.00
C ARG A 457 28.08 12.05 5.88
N HIS A 458 29.11 11.77 5.08
CA HIS A 458 28.96 11.04 3.82
C HIS A 458 29.68 9.69 3.78
N LEU A 459 30.07 9.12 4.92
CA LEU A 459 30.72 7.80 4.95
C LEU A 459 29.90 6.74 4.21
N ALA A 460 28.61 6.65 4.52
CA ALA A 460 27.72 5.68 3.88
C ALA A 460 27.51 5.97 2.39
N LEU A 461 27.54 7.24 1.98
CA LEU A 461 27.43 7.61 0.57
C LEU A 461 28.69 7.23 -0.19
N TRP A 462 29.86 7.61 0.33
CA TRP A 462 31.15 7.42 -0.34
C TRP A 462 31.57 5.95 -0.42
N LYS A 463 31.21 5.13 0.58
CA LYS A 463 31.54 3.69 0.60
C LYS A 463 30.74 2.83 -0.37
N GLU A 464 29.67 3.37 -0.95
CA GLU A 464 28.93 2.70 -2.02
C GLU A 464 29.57 2.89 -3.40
N LEU A 465 30.50 3.83 -3.56
CA LEU A 465 31.23 3.98 -4.81
C LEU A 465 32.18 2.79 -5.01
N PRO A 466 32.25 2.22 -6.22
CA PRO A 466 33.20 1.16 -6.54
C PRO A 466 34.65 1.60 -6.23
N THR A 467 35.46 0.68 -5.69
CA THR A 467 36.85 0.99 -5.31
C THR A 467 37.76 1.25 -6.52
N ASP A 468 37.32 0.85 -7.71
CA ASP A 468 37.99 1.07 -8.99
C ASP A 468 37.50 2.35 -9.71
N THR A 469 36.75 3.22 -9.02
CA THR A 469 36.27 4.48 -9.61
C THR A 469 37.44 5.39 -9.99
N GLU A 470 37.54 5.72 -11.27
CA GLU A 470 38.50 6.70 -11.79
C GLU A 470 37.83 8.06 -11.98
N TRP A 471 38.51 9.13 -11.55
CA TRP A 471 37.97 10.48 -11.58
C TRP A 471 38.58 11.32 -12.69
N TYR A 472 37.72 12.08 -13.36
CA TYR A 472 38.07 12.94 -14.49
C TYR A 472 37.42 14.31 -14.36
N GLU A 473 38.10 15.34 -14.84
CA GLU A 473 37.50 16.63 -15.15
C GLU A 473 36.89 16.57 -16.54
N VAL A 474 35.64 17.01 -16.67
CA VAL A 474 34.85 16.84 -17.89
C VAL A 474 34.25 18.16 -18.37
N GLU A 475 34.14 18.33 -19.68
CA GLU A 475 33.43 19.43 -20.32
C GLU A 475 32.00 18.96 -20.63
N VAL A 476 31.00 19.70 -20.14
CA VAL A 476 29.57 19.43 -20.37
C VAL A 476 29.00 20.52 -21.27
N GLY A 477 28.58 20.15 -22.47
CA GLY A 477 27.87 20.99 -23.42
C GLY A 477 26.38 21.09 -23.15
N HIS A 478 25.65 21.84 -23.99
CA HIS A 478 24.20 21.95 -23.87
C HIS A 478 23.46 20.68 -24.33
N ALA A 479 23.94 20.04 -25.41
CA ALA A 479 23.38 18.79 -25.94
C ALA A 479 23.54 17.62 -24.95
N ASP A 480 24.63 17.64 -24.19
CA ASP A 480 25.01 16.65 -23.19
C ASP A 480 24.06 16.59 -21.99
N LEU A 481 23.34 17.68 -21.71
CA LEU A 481 22.44 17.80 -20.55
C LEU A 481 21.30 16.79 -20.56
N GLU A 482 20.88 16.31 -21.74
CA GLU A 482 19.84 15.29 -21.84
C GLU A 482 20.28 13.98 -21.19
N ASN A 483 21.58 13.67 -21.26
CA ASN A 483 22.20 12.45 -20.72
C ASN A 483 22.68 12.60 -19.26
N ILE A 484 22.52 13.78 -18.66
CA ILE A 484 22.82 14.00 -17.25
C ILE A 484 21.53 13.87 -16.44
N ARG A 485 21.53 12.95 -15.48
CA ARG A 485 20.40 12.69 -14.58
C ARG A 485 20.60 13.39 -13.26
N ILE A 486 19.63 14.23 -12.88
CA ILE A 486 19.53 14.83 -11.55
C ILE A 486 19.21 13.73 -10.55
N PHE A 487 19.98 13.65 -9.46
CA PHE A 487 19.71 12.64 -8.46
C PHE A 487 18.34 12.86 -7.81
N PRO A 488 17.44 11.85 -7.83
CA PRO A 488 16.06 12.00 -7.39
C PRO A 488 16.01 12.19 -5.87
N ARG A 489 16.03 13.44 -5.37
CA ARG A 489 15.85 13.77 -3.94
C ARG A 489 14.69 14.71 -3.71
N ALA A 490 13.83 14.37 -2.75
CA ALA A 490 12.77 15.21 -2.17
C ALA A 490 12.09 16.15 -3.18
N GLN A 491 12.54 17.41 -3.24
CA GLN A 491 12.00 18.49 -4.06
C GLN A 491 12.16 18.26 -5.58
N TRP A 492 13.24 17.61 -6.03
CA TRP A 492 13.49 17.35 -7.46
C TRP A 492 12.48 16.38 -8.09
N ARG A 493 11.88 15.50 -7.29
CA ARG A 493 10.90 14.50 -7.77
C ARG A 493 9.58 15.15 -8.17
N LYS A 494 9.20 16.25 -7.53
CA LYS A 494 7.98 17.00 -7.83
C LYS A 494 7.98 17.61 -9.25
N VAL A 495 9.17 17.81 -9.82
CA VAL A 495 9.36 18.44 -11.13
C VAL A 495 9.83 17.48 -12.23
N ALA A 496 10.31 16.28 -11.91
CA ALA A 496 10.91 15.36 -12.90
C ALA A 496 9.91 14.62 -13.82
N ARG A 497 8.62 14.50 -13.50
CA ARG A 497 7.61 13.84 -14.38
C ARG A 497 7.96 12.40 -14.82
N GLY A 498 8.80 11.70 -14.04
CA GLY A 498 9.22 10.32 -14.30
C GLY A 498 10.56 10.19 -15.05
N SER A 499 11.07 11.26 -15.65
CA SER A 499 12.43 11.30 -16.20
C SER A 499 13.28 12.33 -15.46
N PHE A 500 14.41 11.87 -14.97
CA PHE A 500 15.31 12.67 -14.14
C PHE A 500 16.37 13.41 -14.97
N SER A 501 16.17 13.53 -16.28
CA SER A 501 17.04 14.34 -17.14
C SER A 501 17.12 15.78 -16.63
N ALA A 502 18.33 16.36 -16.63
CA ALA A 502 18.55 17.71 -16.12
C ALA A 502 17.73 18.77 -16.88
N VAL A 503 17.53 18.57 -18.18
CA VAL A 503 16.71 19.44 -19.03
C VAL A 503 15.24 19.40 -18.61
N GLU A 504 14.69 18.21 -18.45
CA GLU A 504 13.28 18.04 -18.07
C GLU A 504 12.99 18.50 -16.64
N VAL A 505 13.93 18.29 -15.72
CA VAL A 505 13.85 18.80 -14.35
C VAL A 505 13.83 20.33 -14.36
N ALA A 506 14.70 20.98 -15.14
CA ALA A 506 14.69 22.44 -15.28
C ALA A 506 13.39 22.95 -15.90
N GLU A 507 12.84 22.27 -16.90
CA GLU A 507 11.54 22.64 -17.49
C GLU A 507 10.37 22.41 -16.52
N GLY A 508 10.45 21.36 -15.71
CA GLY A 508 9.54 21.13 -14.60
C GLY A 508 9.59 22.25 -13.56
N MET A 509 10.77 22.78 -13.24
CA MET A 509 10.91 23.94 -12.35
C MET A 509 10.22 25.19 -12.92
N ARG A 510 10.24 25.40 -14.24
CA ARG A 510 9.54 26.53 -14.89
C ARG A 510 8.02 26.37 -14.88
N THR A 511 7.54 25.18 -15.25
CA THR A 511 6.11 24.91 -15.46
C THR A 511 5.34 24.57 -14.18
N ARG A 512 6.01 24.01 -13.17
CA ARG A 512 5.38 23.43 -11.96
C ARG A 512 5.92 24.01 -10.65
N LYS A 513 6.40 25.24 -10.69
CA LYS A 513 6.88 25.99 -9.50
C LYS A 513 5.90 25.95 -8.31
N HIS A 514 4.60 25.91 -8.56
CA HIS A 514 3.55 25.84 -7.53
C HIS A 514 3.55 24.57 -6.67
N LEU A 515 4.24 23.49 -7.10
CA LEU A 515 4.37 22.25 -6.32
C LEU A 515 5.54 22.29 -5.33
N LEU A 516 6.39 23.31 -5.40
CA LEU A 516 7.61 23.44 -4.62
C LEU A 516 7.44 24.49 -3.51
N GLU A 517 8.21 24.33 -2.44
CA GLU A 517 8.28 25.34 -1.37
C GLU A 517 8.95 26.62 -1.87
N ASP A 518 8.41 27.78 -1.47
CA ASP A 518 8.95 29.08 -1.87
C ASP A 518 10.42 29.28 -1.46
N SER A 519 10.83 28.74 -0.30
CA SER A 519 12.22 28.79 0.19
C SER A 519 13.19 28.07 -0.74
N PHE A 520 12.80 26.90 -1.24
CA PHE A 520 13.59 26.10 -2.18
C PHE A 520 13.74 26.81 -3.52
N VAL A 521 12.65 27.35 -4.05
CA VAL A 521 12.68 28.04 -5.34
C VAL A 521 13.49 29.35 -5.23
N LYS A 522 13.36 30.09 -4.12
CA LYS A 522 14.20 31.26 -3.83
C LYS A 522 15.68 30.90 -3.77
N LYS A 523 16.06 29.75 -3.19
CA LYS A 523 17.45 29.27 -3.16
C LYS A 523 18.00 29.04 -4.56
N ILE A 524 17.25 28.36 -5.43
CA ILE A 524 17.65 28.14 -6.84
C ILE A 524 17.78 29.46 -7.60
N HIS A 525 16.84 30.39 -7.42
CA HIS A 525 16.92 31.70 -8.05
C HIS A 525 18.11 32.52 -7.54
N ALA A 526 18.38 32.53 -6.24
CA ALA A 526 19.55 33.20 -5.68
C ALA A 526 20.86 32.65 -6.26
N MET A 527 20.97 31.33 -6.44
CA MET A 527 22.12 30.71 -7.10
C MET A 527 22.21 31.08 -8.59
N SER A 528 21.08 31.13 -9.30
CA SER A 528 20.98 31.61 -10.69
C SER A 528 21.40 33.08 -10.83
N GLU A 529 21.05 33.92 -9.84
CA GLU A 529 21.47 35.32 -9.76
C GLU A 529 22.96 35.44 -9.48
N CYS A 530 23.52 34.70 -8.52
CA CYS A 530 24.95 34.65 -8.27
C CYS A 530 25.76 34.20 -9.49
N LEU A 531 25.26 33.22 -10.27
CA LEU A 531 25.85 32.80 -11.55
C LEU A 531 25.84 33.92 -12.63
N SER A 532 25.04 34.97 -12.42
CA SER A 532 25.00 36.17 -13.30
C SER A 532 26.16 37.14 -13.03
N HIS A 533 26.77 37.10 -11.84
CA HIS A 533 27.92 37.93 -11.48
C HIS A 533 29.23 37.19 -11.74
N ASP A 534 30.27 37.89 -12.20
CA ASP A 534 31.55 37.27 -12.62
C ASP A 534 32.48 36.84 -11.46
N ALA A 535 32.11 37.12 -10.21
CA ALA A 535 33.00 36.96 -9.05
C ALA A 535 32.73 35.74 -8.15
N ALA A 536 31.82 34.83 -8.53
CA ALA A 536 31.42 33.71 -7.67
C ALA A 536 32.23 32.43 -7.98
N ASP A 537 33.05 32.00 -7.02
CA ASP A 537 33.72 30.69 -7.03
C ASP A 537 32.72 29.60 -6.59
N PHE A 538 32.31 28.75 -7.53
CA PHE A 538 31.35 27.66 -7.26
C PHE A 538 32.08 26.33 -7.16
N ALA A 539 31.77 25.56 -6.12
CA ALA A 539 32.19 24.16 -6.01
C ALA A 539 31.73 23.36 -7.24
N ALA A 540 32.57 22.42 -7.68
CA ALA A 540 32.31 21.58 -8.84
C ALA A 540 30.99 20.79 -8.73
N VAL A 541 30.39 20.45 -9.87
CA VAL A 541 29.30 19.46 -9.95
C VAL A 541 29.94 18.09 -10.11
N ILE A 542 29.55 17.14 -9.25
CA ILE A 542 30.15 15.81 -9.19
C ILE A 542 29.17 14.82 -9.81
N LEU A 543 29.62 14.10 -10.83
CA LEU A 543 28.86 13.13 -11.62
C LEU A 543 29.43 11.73 -11.40
N ILE A 544 28.60 10.70 -11.56
CA ILE A 544 29.01 9.29 -11.55
C ILE A 544 28.39 8.51 -12.72
N GLY A 545 29.15 7.60 -13.32
CA GLY A 545 28.73 6.82 -14.48
C GLY A 545 29.47 5.51 -14.67
N VAL A 546 28.98 4.71 -15.62
CA VAL A 546 29.64 3.45 -16.03
C VAL A 546 30.81 3.75 -16.97
N ASN A 547 30.57 4.57 -17.99
CA ASN A 547 31.55 4.94 -19.01
C ASN A 547 31.18 6.28 -19.68
N GLU A 548 31.99 6.72 -20.63
CA GLU A 548 31.81 7.98 -21.40
C GLU A 548 30.63 7.98 -22.37
N ASN A 549 29.95 6.85 -22.58
CA ASN A 549 28.87 6.71 -23.58
C ASN A 549 27.49 6.51 -22.94
N GLU A 550 27.42 6.32 -21.62
CA GLU A 550 26.19 6.06 -20.89
C GLU A 550 25.76 7.27 -20.06
N PRO A 551 24.45 7.43 -19.80
CA PRO A 551 23.96 8.51 -18.94
C PRO A 551 24.65 8.51 -17.57
N VAL A 552 25.00 9.71 -17.11
CA VAL A 552 25.63 9.95 -15.81
C VAL A 552 24.63 10.54 -14.83
N THR A 553 24.85 10.28 -13.54
CA THR A 553 24.00 10.78 -12.45
C THR A 553 24.76 11.79 -11.62
N VAL A 554 24.11 12.89 -11.25
CA VAL A 554 24.68 13.93 -10.38
C VAL A 554 24.77 13.43 -8.93
N LEU A 555 25.97 13.14 -8.44
CA LEU A 555 26.19 12.76 -7.04
C LEU A 555 26.09 13.98 -6.10
N ASP A 556 26.67 15.11 -6.51
CA ASP A 556 26.55 16.40 -5.83
C ASP A 556 26.42 17.57 -6.82
N GLY A 557 25.64 18.59 -6.45
CA GLY A 557 25.47 19.80 -7.26
C GLY A 557 24.15 19.93 -8.01
N ASN A 558 23.11 19.15 -7.69
CA ASN A 558 21.77 19.26 -8.30
C ASN A 558 21.25 20.71 -8.38
N HIS A 559 21.39 21.48 -7.29
CA HIS A 559 20.95 22.87 -7.24
C HIS A 559 21.75 23.77 -8.18
N ARG A 560 23.09 23.59 -8.24
CA ARG A 560 24.00 24.38 -9.09
C ARG A 560 23.74 24.12 -10.56
N LEU A 561 23.67 22.84 -10.94
CA LEU A 561 23.39 22.43 -12.31
C LEU A 561 22.03 22.97 -12.77
N THR A 562 20.98 22.77 -11.98
CA THR A 562 19.64 23.24 -12.37
C THR A 562 19.56 24.76 -12.43
N ALA A 563 20.22 25.47 -11.50
CA ALA A 563 20.30 26.93 -11.55
C ALA A 563 21.01 27.44 -12.82
N ALA A 564 22.10 26.79 -13.25
CA ALA A 564 22.79 27.16 -14.48
C ALA A 564 21.93 26.92 -15.73
N ILE A 565 21.18 25.82 -15.79
CA ILE A 565 20.26 25.51 -16.89
C ILE A 565 19.11 26.53 -16.94
N LEU A 566 18.55 26.90 -15.78
CA LEU A 566 17.47 27.87 -15.68
C LEU A 566 17.91 29.28 -16.07
N ALA A 567 19.16 29.64 -15.78
CA ALA A 567 19.72 30.96 -16.01
C ALA A 567 19.95 31.26 -17.50
N SER A 568 20.78 30.47 -18.20
CA SER A 568 21.00 30.50 -19.66
C SER A 568 22.09 29.49 -20.07
N PRO A 569 22.04 28.88 -21.29
CA PRO A 569 23.03 27.89 -21.75
C PRO A 569 24.52 28.31 -21.70
N PRO A 570 24.93 29.56 -21.99
CA PRO A 570 26.34 29.97 -21.91
C PRO A 570 26.91 29.92 -20.49
N ARG A 571 26.06 29.95 -19.45
CA ARG A 571 26.48 29.95 -18.05
C ARG A 571 26.86 28.57 -17.55
N LEU A 572 26.56 27.51 -18.30
CA LEU A 572 27.05 26.16 -17.99
C LEU A 572 28.58 26.10 -17.98
N ARG A 573 29.23 26.90 -18.85
CA ARG A 573 30.70 27.01 -18.93
C ARG A 573 31.34 27.61 -17.67
N LYS A 574 30.57 28.21 -16.77
CA LYS A 574 31.05 28.71 -15.47
C LYS A 574 31.11 27.61 -14.41
N LEU A 575 30.46 26.47 -14.63
CA LEU A 575 30.52 25.34 -13.71
C LEU A 575 31.65 24.41 -14.09
N ARG A 576 32.42 24.00 -13.08
CA ARG A 576 33.38 22.92 -13.19
C ARG A 576 32.68 21.59 -12.97
N PHE A 577 32.99 20.56 -13.78
CA PHE A 577 32.39 19.24 -13.67
C PHE A 577 33.47 18.17 -13.43
N LEU A 578 33.24 17.33 -12.42
CA LEU A 578 34.07 16.16 -12.12
C LEU A 578 33.21 14.91 -12.28
N CYS A 579 33.72 13.88 -12.95
CA CYS A 579 32.99 12.64 -13.21
C CYS A 579 33.80 11.42 -12.74
N GLY A 580 33.18 10.58 -11.93
CA GLY A 580 33.70 9.28 -11.51
C GLY A 580 33.15 8.18 -12.40
N LEU A 581 34.03 7.43 -13.06
CA LEU A 581 33.67 6.33 -13.95
C LEU A 581 34.15 4.99 -13.40
N SER A 582 33.28 3.98 -13.41
CA SER A 582 33.64 2.59 -13.10
C SER A 582 32.72 1.63 -13.88
N PRO A 583 33.25 0.56 -14.50
CA PRO A 583 32.42 -0.50 -15.07
C PRO A 583 31.43 -1.13 -14.06
N HIS A 584 31.75 -1.06 -12.76
CA HIS A 584 30.94 -1.59 -11.66
C HIS A 584 29.98 -0.55 -11.06
N MET A 585 29.83 0.63 -11.67
CA MET A 585 28.97 1.69 -11.13
C MET A 585 27.50 1.27 -11.01
N THR A 586 27.03 0.27 -11.79
CA THR A 586 25.68 -0.32 -11.65
C THR A 586 25.44 -1.00 -10.30
N GLU A 587 26.49 -1.35 -9.56
CA GLU A 587 26.39 -1.90 -8.22
C GLU A 587 26.18 -0.82 -7.14
N CYS A 588 26.40 0.45 -7.49
CA CYS A 588 26.21 1.59 -6.62
C CYS A 588 24.73 1.99 -6.58
N CYS A 589 24.14 2.04 -5.38
CA CYS A 589 22.74 2.43 -5.22
C CYS A 589 22.43 3.85 -5.69
N TRP A 590 23.44 4.73 -5.69
CA TRP A 590 23.34 6.13 -6.15
C TRP A 590 23.25 6.25 -7.68
N TYR A 591 23.76 5.26 -8.41
CA TYR A 591 23.68 5.19 -9.86
C TYR A 591 22.49 4.35 -10.33
N ASN A 592 22.29 3.16 -9.72
CA ASN A 592 21.17 2.28 -10.03
C ASN A 592 20.50 1.76 -8.74
N SER A 593 19.28 2.23 -8.49
CA SER A 593 18.48 1.85 -7.33
C SER A 593 17.64 0.60 -7.61
N ASN A 594 18.07 -0.56 -7.11
CA ASN A 594 17.32 -1.82 -7.17
C ASN A 594 17.41 -2.58 -5.83
N LEU A 595 16.66 -3.69 -5.71
CA LEU A 595 16.60 -4.48 -4.47
C LEU A 595 17.96 -4.99 -3.99
N VAL A 596 18.84 -5.38 -4.91
CA VAL A 596 20.18 -5.92 -4.60
C VAL A 596 21.09 -4.81 -4.08
N THR A 597 21.08 -3.65 -4.74
CA THR A 597 21.89 -2.49 -4.34
C THR A 597 21.37 -1.86 -3.04
N LEU A 598 20.06 -1.82 -2.80
CA LEU A 598 19.46 -1.35 -1.55
C LEU A 598 19.72 -2.29 -0.36
N PHE A 599 19.75 -3.61 -0.60
CA PHE A 599 20.13 -4.59 0.44
C PHE A 599 21.62 -4.47 0.79
N ARG A 600 22.50 -4.30 -0.22
CA ARG A 600 23.93 -4.03 -0.02
C ARG A 600 24.15 -2.74 0.78
N TYR A 601 23.46 -1.66 0.43
CA TYR A 601 23.47 -0.40 1.17
C TYR A 601 22.99 -0.58 2.62
N GLY A 602 21.86 -1.26 2.83
CA GLY A 602 21.34 -1.53 4.17
C GLY A 602 22.33 -2.33 5.02
N ARG A 603 23.00 -3.33 4.45
CA ARG A 603 24.06 -4.10 5.10
C ARG A 603 25.28 -3.23 5.43
N ASN A 604 25.71 -2.38 4.49
CA ASN A 604 26.85 -1.50 4.67
C ASN A 604 26.61 -0.46 5.77
N VAL A 605 25.43 0.18 5.78
CA VAL A 605 24.99 1.08 6.86
C VAL A 605 25.00 0.35 8.21
N LEU A 606 24.48 -0.88 8.27
CA LEU A 606 24.46 -1.66 9.51
C LEU A 606 25.88 -2.03 9.98
N SER A 607 26.77 -2.43 9.06
CA SER A 607 28.16 -2.78 9.36
C SER A 607 28.99 -1.58 9.81
N HIS A 608 28.58 -0.37 9.41
CA HIS A 608 29.28 0.87 9.74
C HIS A 608 28.58 1.69 10.83
N ALA A 609 27.39 1.29 11.30
CA ALA A 609 26.71 1.91 12.44
C ALA A 609 27.52 1.80 13.75
N VAL A 610 28.49 0.88 13.81
CA VAL A 610 29.40 0.69 14.96
C VAL A 610 30.68 1.53 14.82
N ARG A 611 31.00 2.05 13.63
CA ARG A 611 32.13 2.97 13.43
C ARG A 611 31.71 4.38 13.82
N ASN A 612 32.49 5.05 14.67
CA ASN A 612 32.31 6.45 15.01
C ASN A 612 33.27 7.32 14.16
N PRO A 613 32.81 7.99 13.09
CA PRO A 613 33.66 8.76 12.20
C PRO A 613 34.40 9.91 12.91
N GLU A 614 33.79 10.48 13.94
CA GLU A 614 34.42 11.54 14.76
C GLU A 614 35.61 11.00 15.56
N SER A 615 35.53 9.74 16.03
CA SER A 615 36.65 9.09 16.71
C SER A 615 37.82 8.77 15.77
N GLU A 616 37.53 8.49 14.49
CA GLU A 616 38.54 8.25 13.45
C GLU A 616 39.24 9.56 13.07
N LEU A 617 38.48 10.65 12.89
CA LEU A 617 39.05 11.99 12.73
C LEU A 617 39.88 12.41 13.95
N ALA A 618 39.40 12.18 15.17
CA ALA A 618 40.15 12.47 16.40
C ALA A 618 41.41 11.62 16.58
N ARG A 619 41.52 10.48 15.87
CA ARG A 619 42.75 9.67 15.81
C ARG A 619 43.71 10.25 14.78
N VAL A 620 43.23 10.55 13.58
CA VAL A 620 44.03 11.20 12.51
C VAL A 620 44.58 12.55 12.97
N LEU A 621 43.84 13.30 13.78
CA LEU A 621 44.29 14.57 14.36
C LEU A 621 45.30 14.40 15.50
N ARG A 622 45.31 13.24 16.19
CA ARG A 622 46.26 12.93 17.28
C ARG A 622 47.57 12.35 16.79
N ASP A 623 47.55 11.61 15.69
CA ASP A 623 48.75 11.07 15.05
C ASP A 623 49.54 12.17 14.28
N ALA A 624 48.93 13.35 14.14
CA ALA A 624 49.38 14.54 13.43
C ALA A 624 50.01 15.66 14.30
N SER A 625 49.90 15.52 15.63
CA SER A 625 50.45 16.44 16.64
C SER A 625 51.65 15.82 17.32
#